data_AF-A0A914SA86-F1
#
_entry.id   AF-A0A914SA86-F1
#
_cell.length_a   1.000
_cell.length_b   1.000
_cell.length_c   1.000
_cell.angle_alpha   90.00
_cell.angle_beta   90.00
_cell.angle_gamma   90.00
#
_symmetry.space_group_name_H-M   'P 1'
#
loop_
_entity.id
_entity.type
_entity.pdbx_description
1 polymer ?
#
loop_
_entity_poly.entity_id
_entity_poly.type
_entity_poly.pdbx_seq_one_letter_code
_entity_poly.pdbx_strand_id
1 'polypeptide(L)'
;MSQPEAACRLKFLRAEMSDENMPKGAQISDLTCAVNVKEKVEVNGENRLIQKRKTMQVDWEKCFDVGILQGRVLQVLLLFEKAPIADATMRLEASSSLFFFFFK
;
A
#
# COMPACT_ATOMS: atom_id res chain seq x y z
N MET A 1 20.89 7.27 5.55
CA MET A 1 19.46 6.96 5.32
C MET A 1 18.68 8.21 5.69
N SER A 2 17.85 8.76 4.81
CA SER A 2 17.00 9.91 5.16
C SER A 2 15.96 9.45 6.19
N GLN A 3 15.97 10.07 7.37
CA GLN A 3 14.98 9.83 8.40
C GLN A 3 13.75 10.70 8.07
N PRO A 4 12.53 10.14 8.11
CA PRO A 4 11.32 10.94 7.89
C PRO A 4 11.16 11.99 9.00
N GLU A 5 10.96 13.25 8.60
CA GLU A 5 10.68 14.36 9.51
C GLU A 5 9.23 14.34 10.03
N ALA A 6 8.33 13.69 9.28
CA ALA A 6 6.93 13.51 9.63
C ALA A 6 6.48 12.07 9.34
N ALA A 7 5.38 11.64 9.97
CA ALA A 7 4.74 10.36 9.71
C ALA A 7 3.24 10.54 9.52
N CYS A 8 2.67 9.73 8.62
CA CYS A 8 1.24 9.59 8.45
C CYS A 8 0.77 8.33 9.18
N ARG A 9 -0.31 8.45 9.95
CA ARG A 9 -1.02 7.31 10.53
C ARG A 9 -2.14 6.88 9.60
N LEU A 10 -2.03 5.68 9.07
CA LEU A 10 -2.97 5.11 8.12
C LEU A 10 -3.78 4.01 8.79
N LYS A 11 -5.04 3.86 8.35
CA LYS A 11 -5.92 2.75 8.73
C LYS A 11 -6.71 2.34 7.50
N PHE A 12 -6.66 1.05 7.15
CA PHE A 12 -7.49 0.51 6.08
C PHE A 12 -8.77 -0.03 6.68
N LEU A 13 -9.92 0.40 6.16
CA LEU A 13 -11.21 0.05 6.75
C LEU A 13 -11.72 -1.28 6.20
N ARG A 14 -11.85 -1.37 4.87
CA ARG A 14 -12.34 -2.56 4.17
C ARG A 14 -11.91 -2.53 2.71
N ALA A 15 -12.00 -3.68 2.07
CA ALA A 15 -11.97 -3.79 0.61
C ALA A 15 -13.40 -3.76 0.06
N GLU A 16 -13.55 -3.18 -1.13
CA GLU A 16 -14.78 -3.25 -1.93
C GLU A 16 -14.37 -3.73 -3.33
N MET A 17 -15.02 -4.79 -3.80
CA MET A 17 -14.74 -5.40 -5.10
C MET A 17 -16.04 -5.97 -5.65
N SER A 18 -16.26 -5.85 -6.96
CA SER A 18 -17.40 -6.46 -7.64
C SER A 18 -17.23 -7.98 -7.73
N ASP A 19 -18.35 -8.71 -7.79
CA ASP A 19 -18.36 -10.17 -7.90
C ASP A 19 -17.58 -10.69 -9.12
N GLU A 20 -17.56 -9.93 -10.21
CA GLU A 20 -16.83 -10.27 -11.44
C GLU A 20 -15.30 -10.28 -11.26
N ASN A 21 -14.79 -9.43 -10.37
CA ASN A 21 -13.36 -9.29 -10.08
C ASN A 21 -12.94 -10.15 -8.87
N MET A 22 -13.90 -10.70 -8.12
CA MET A 22 -13.65 -11.53 -6.96
C MET A 22 -13.11 -12.91 -7.41
N PRO A 23 -12.06 -13.44 -6.76
CA PRO A 23 -11.64 -14.81 -6.99
C PRO A 23 -12.79 -15.79 -6.76
N LYS A 24 -12.87 -16.85 -7.56
CA LYS A 24 -13.96 -17.84 -7.47
C LYS A 24 -14.04 -18.43 -6.06
N GLY A 25 -15.19 -18.27 -5.42
CA GLY A 25 -15.44 -18.81 -4.08
C GLY A 25 -14.86 -17.98 -2.94
N ALA A 26 -14.12 -16.91 -3.22
CA ALA A 26 -13.65 -15.99 -2.19
C ALA A 26 -14.78 -15.08 -1.70
N GLN A 27 -14.77 -14.78 -0.41
CA GLN A 27 -15.56 -13.72 0.20
C GLN A 27 -14.66 -12.52 0.51
N ILE A 28 -15.25 -11.34 0.67
CA ILE A 28 -14.51 -10.12 1.08
C ILE A 28 -13.76 -10.34 2.40
N SER A 29 -14.32 -11.15 3.31
CA SER A 29 -13.69 -11.51 4.59
C SER A 29 -12.42 -12.34 4.46
N ASP A 30 -12.23 -13.03 3.33
CA ASP A 30 -11.06 -13.86 3.08
C ASP A 30 -9.87 -13.03 2.56
N LEU A 31 -10.13 -11.75 2.25
CA LEU A 31 -9.13 -10.86 1.69
C LEU A 31 -8.27 -10.26 2.79
N THR A 32 -6.96 -10.29 2.55
CA THR A 32 -5.96 -9.71 3.43
C THR A 32 -5.23 -8.59 2.71
N CYS A 33 -4.58 -7.71 3.47
CA CYS A 33 -3.90 -6.56 2.92
C CYS A 33 -2.42 -6.55 3.29
N ALA A 34 -1.59 -6.19 2.32
CA ALA A 34 -0.17 -5.99 2.52
C ALA A 34 0.30 -4.67 1.90
N VAL A 35 1.34 -4.08 2.47
CA VAL A 35 1.89 -2.80 2.03
C VAL A 35 3.37 -2.94 1.74
N ASN A 36 3.75 -2.58 0.52
CA ASN A 36 5.12 -2.39 0.10
C ASN A 36 5.48 -0.91 0.18
N VAL A 37 6.52 -0.56 0.94
CA VAL A 37 7.05 0.80 0.99
C VAL A 37 8.26 0.89 0.05
N LYS A 38 8.12 1.66 -1.02
CA LYS A 38 9.15 1.87 -2.05
C LYS A 38 9.71 3.27 -1.96
N GLU A 39 10.98 3.42 -2.29
CA GLU A 39 11.68 4.70 -2.36
C GLU A 39 12.17 4.93 -3.78
N LYS A 40 11.98 6.16 -4.27
CA LYS A 40 12.62 6.62 -5.50
C LYS A 40 14.12 6.74 -5.27
N VAL A 41 14.90 6.10 -6.14
CA VAL A 41 16.35 6.27 -6.22
C VAL A 41 16.76 6.48 -7.67
N GLU A 42 17.87 7.16 -7.84
CA GLU A 42 18.51 7.30 -9.15
C GLU A 42 19.58 6.22 -9.31
N VAL A 43 19.51 5.46 -10.40
CA VAL A 43 20.47 4.43 -10.76
C VAL A 43 20.86 4.67 -12.21
N ASN A 44 22.13 5.00 -12.46
CA ASN A 44 22.66 5.28 -13.79
C ASN A 44 21.88 6.37 -14.57
N GLY A 45 21.44 7.43 -13.88
CA GLY A 45 20.62 8.50 -14.48
C GLY A 45 19.14 8.17 -14.65
N GLU A 46 18.71 6.94 -14.32
CA GLU A 46 17.30 6.53 -14.37
C GLU A 46 16.66 6.51 -12.98
N ASN A 47 15.44 7.03 -12.89
CA ASN A 47 14.65 6.97 -11.67
C ASN A 47 13.94 5.63 -11.52
N ARG A 48 14.22 4.91 -10.42
CA ARG A 48 13.62 3.61 -10.10
C ARG A 48 12.99 3.60 -8.71
N LEU A 49 11.95 2.80 -8.53
CA LEU A 49 11.34 2.55 -7.23
C LEU A 49 11.92 1.26 -6.64
N ILE A 50 12.54 1.34 -5.46
CA ILE A 50 13.13 0.19 -4.78
C ILE A 50 12.47 -0.02 -3.43
N GLN A 51 12.08 -1.25 -3.15
CA GLN A 51 11.61 -1.68 -1.85
C GLN A 51 12.80 -2.13 -0.99
N LYS A 52 13.22 -1.27 -0.05
CA LYS A 52 14.34 -1.59 0.86
C LYS A 52 13.91 -2.40 2.09
N ARG A 53 12.62 -2.37 2.43
CA ARG A 53 12.06 -2.98 3.64
C ARG A 53 11.16 -4.17 3.28
N LYS A 54 11.00 -5.11 4.22
CA LYS A 54 10.05 -6.22 4.05
C LYS A 54 8.63 -5.68 3.88
N THR A 55 7.83 -6.41 3.10
CA THR A 55 6.39 -6.17 2.98
C THR A 55 5.73 -6.23 4.35
N MET A 56 4.89 -5.24 4.64
CA MET A 56 4.14 -5.16 5.89
C MET A 56 2.79 -5.83 5.70
N GLN A 57 2.43 -6.78 6.56
CA GLN A 57 1.05 -7.27 6.65
C GLN A 57 0.28 -6.27 7.52
N VAL A 58 -0.87 -5.81 7.04
CA VAL A 58 -1.70 -4.84 7.74
C VAL A 58 -3.09 -5.41 7.95
N ASP A 59 -3.55 -5.35 9.19
CA ASP A 59 -4.90 -5.78 9.54
C ASP A 59 -5.90 -4.67 9.21
N TRP A 60 -7.09 -5.08 8.78
CA TRP A 60 -8.22 -4.17 8.67
C TRP A 60 -8.51 -3.50 10.02
N GLU A 61 -8.95 -2.24 9.96
CA GLU A 61 -9.31 -1.39 11.07
C GLU A 61 -8.20 -1.11 12.11
N LYS A 62 -6.96 -1.56 11.87
CA LYS A 62 -5.80 -1.23 12.70
C LYS A 62 -4.97 -0.12 12.07
N CYS A 63 -4.48 0.76 12.94
CA CYS A 63 -3.60 1.84 12.53
C CYS A 63 -2.16 1.35 12.34
N PHE A 64 -1.47 1.88 11.34
CA PHE A 64 -0.03 1.73 11.17
C PHE A 64 0.58 3.06 10.72
N ASP A 65 1.83 3.30 11.13
CA ASP A 65 2.52 4.56 10.86
C ASP A 65 3.52 4.39 9.71
N VAL A 66 3.53 5.37 8.80
CA VAL A 66 4.46 5.41 7.68
C VAL A 66 5.09 6.79 7.61
N GLY A 67 6.43 6.83 7.61
CA GLY A 67 7.17 8.09 7.44
C GLY A 67 6.90 8.73 6.08
N ILE A 68 6.73 10.05 6.07
CA ILE A 68 6.58 10.85 4.85
C ILE A 68 7.99 11.22 4.38
N LEU A 69 8.33 10.83 3.15
CA LEU A 69 9.60 11.16 2.49
C LEU A 69 9.31 11.45 1.02
N GLN A 70 10.02 12.44 0.46
CA GLN A 70 9.90 12.75 -0.96
C GLN A 70 10.25 11.54 -1.82
N GLY A 71 9.39 11.24 -2.80
CA GLY A 71 9.57 10.09 -3.69
C GLY A 71 9.29 8.73 -3.04
N ARG A 72 8.76 8.70 -1.80
CA ARG A 72 8.23 7.47 -1.21
C ARG A 72 6.87 7.15 -1.79
N VAL A 73 6.68 5.87 -2.08
CA VAL A 73 5.48 5.31 -2.68
C VAL A 73 5.02 4.14 -1.83
N LEU A 74 3.73 4.08 -1.49
CA LEU A 74 3.13 2.86 -0.92
C LEU A 74 2.41 2.13 -2.02
N GLN A 75 2.73 0.85 -2.19
CA GLN A 75 1.95 -0.06 -3.00
C GLN A 75 1.16 -0.95 -2.04
N VAL A 76 -0.15 -0.80 -2.06
CA VAL A 76 -1.10 -1.60 -1.30
C VAL A 76 -1.51 -2.78 -2.16
N LEU A 77 -1.40 -3.97 -1.60
CA LEU A 77 -1.74 -5.24 -2.22
C LEU A 77 -2.97 -5.79 -1.53
N LEU A 78 -3.98 -6.13 -2.31
CA LEU A 78 -5.10 -6.94 -1.86
C LEU A 78 -4.79 -8.40 -2.21
N LEU A 79 -4.86 -9.27 -1.20
CA LEU A 79 -4.43 -10.65 -1.30
C LEU A 79 -5.58 -11.61 -1.03
N PHE A 80 -5.64 -12.70 -1.79
CA PHE A 80 -6.44 -13.89 -1.51
C PHE A 80 -5.48 -15.08 -1.40
N GLU A 81 -5.53 -15.83 -0.28
CA GLU A 81 -4.60 -16.95 -0.02
C GLU A 81 -3.11 -16.61 -0.26
N LYS A 82 -2.69 -15.39 0.10
CA LYS A 82 -1.34 -14.82 -0.12
C LYS A 82 -0.99 -14.49 -1.58
N ALA A 83 -1.87 -14.79 -2.54
CA ALA A 83 -1.70 -14.35 -3.92
C ALA A 83 -2.26 -12.94 -4.10
N PRO A 84 -1.53 -12.00 -4.73
CA PRO A 84 -2.04 -10.68 -5.03
C PRO A 84 -3.12 -10.76 -6.11
N ILE A 85 -4.30 -10.23 -5.80
CA ILE A 85 -5.44 -10.20 -6.73
C ILE A 85 -5.67 -8.79 -7.29
N ALA A 86 -5.20 -7.77 -6.59
CA ALA A 86 -5.25 -6.39 -7.04
C ALA A 86 -4.19 -5.54 -6.32
N ASP A 87 -3.75 -4.43 -6.94
CA ASP A 87 -2.88 -3.47 -6.29
C ASP A 87 -3.27 -2.01 -6.55
N ALA A 88 -2.89 -1.16 -5.60
CA ALA A 88 -3.08 0.29 -5.68
C ALA A 88 -1.79 0.98 -5.22
N THR A 89 -1.39 2.03 -5.92
CA THR A 89 -0.16 2.77 -5.63
C THR A 89 -0.50 4.20 -5.20
N MET A 90 0.04 4.64 -4.05
CA MET A 90 -0.10 6.01 -3.56
C MET A 90 1.24 6.70 -3.36
N ARG A 91 1.20 8.03 -3.40
CA ARG A 91 2.24 8.91 -2.85
C ARG A 91 1.68 9.61 -1.63
N LEU A 92 2.46 9.67 -0.56
CA LEU A 92 2.11 10.44 0.62
C LEU A 92 2.63 11.86 0.47
N GLU A 93 1.71 12.82 0.39
CA GLU A 93 2.00 14.25 0.45
C GLU A 93 1.36 14.83 1.73
N ALA A 94 1.93 15.89 2.29
CA ALA A 94 1.65 16.36 3.66
C ALA A 94 0.21 16.84 3.95
N SER A 95 -0.70 16.85 2.98
CA SER A 95 -2.02 17.50 3.06
C SER A 95 -3.24 16.56 3.04
N SER A 96 -3.05 15.23 3.11
CA SER A 96 -4.15 14.29 2.80
C SER A 96 -4.76 13.63 4.05
N SER A 97 -6.04 13.92 4.31
CA SER A 97 -6.79 13.42 5.48
C SER A 97 -7.65 12.17 5.21
N LEU A 98 -7.89 11.82 3.93
CA LEU A 98 -8.69 10.66 3.54
C LEU A 98 -8.22 10.13 2.18
N PHE A 99 -7.90 8.84 2.08
CA PHE A 99 -7.51 8.19 0.83
C PHE A 99 -8.52 7.11 0.46
N PHE A 100 -9.06 7.21 -0.77
CA PHE A 100 -9.76 6.12 -1.42
C PHE A 100 -8.77 5.40 -2.34
N PHE A 101 -8.67 4.09 -2.19
CA PHE A 101 -7.85 3.27 -3.06
C PHE A 101 -8.68 2.76 -4.22
N PHE A 102 -8.25 3.09 -5.43
CA PHE A 102 -8.71 2.42 -6.63
C PHE A 102 -7.66 1.37 -6.99
N PHE A 103 -8.00 0.12 -6.74
CA PHE A 103 -7.21 -1.02 -7.22
C PHE A 103 -7.43 -1.15 -8.73
N LYS A 104 -6.35 -1.29 -9.49
CA LYS A 104 -6.39 -1.40 -10.96
C LYS A 104 -6.57 -2.85 -11.40
#